data_AF-A0A2D7KYI8-F1
#
_entry.id   AF-A0A2D7KYI8-F1
#
_cell.length_a   1.000
_cell.length_b   1.000
_cell.length_c   1.000
_cell.angle_alpha   90.00
_cell.angle_beta   90.00
_cell.angle_gamma   90.00
#
_symmetry.space_group_name_H-M   'P 1'
#
loop_
_entity.id
_entity.type
_entity.pdbx_description
1 polymer ?
#
loop_
_entity_poly.entity_id
_entity_poly.type
_entity_poly.pdbx_seq_one_letter_code
_entity_poly.pdbx_strand_id
1 'polypeptide(L)'
;MNEIKKEIRLFKLIEKLKKRDLYKQINNINLLNEEIKKTDDLLDKINYIINENSQKTDEQDLLGANFKNKSKIINVMSNQKSIANNKKDYLLEQKYNSDLELANTLLQKDKVKEKIQNKVSQYHTFKELKSQPTTRNLKKY
;
A
#
# COMPACT_ATOMS: atom_id res chain seq x y z
N MET A 1 0.68 -35.68 16.82
CA MET A 1 0.20 -34.65 17.78
C MET A 1 1.20 -33.52 17.99
N ASN A 2 2.50 -33.82 18.20
CA ASN A 2 3.53 -32.77 18.35
C ASN A 2 3.80 -32.03 17.03
N GLU A 3 3.78 -32.74 15.89
CA GLU A 3 3.95 -32.15 14.56
C GLU A 3 2.82 -31.18 14.18
N ILE A 4 1.55 -31.57 14.34
CA ILE A 4 0.40 -30.68 14.07
C ILE A 4 0.48 -29.40 14.93
N LYS A 5 0.89 -29.51 16.21
CA LYS A 5 1.14 -28.34 17.07
C LYS A 5 2.28 -27.45 16.55
N LYS A 6 3.37 -28.05 16.05
CA LYS A 6 4.49 -27.31 15.43
C LYS A 6 4.04 -26.57 14.17
N GLU A 7 3.25 -27.21 13.30
CA GLU A 7 2.71 -26.60 12.09
C GLU A 7 1.77 -25.42 12.41
N ILE A 8 0.88 -25.55 13.39
CA ILE A 8 0.01 -24.45 13.84
C ILE A 8 0.87 -23.26 14.33
N ARG A 9 1.94 -23.51 15.09
CA ARG A 9 2.85 -22.45 15.54
C ARG A 9 3.57 -21.77 14.37
N LEU A 10 4.03 -22.55 13.39
CA LEU A 10 4.65 -22.03 12.18
C LEU A 10 3.70 -21.12 11.40
N PHE A 11 2.46 -21.56 11.14
CA PHE A 11 1.50 -20.74 10.41
C PHE A 11 1.11 -19.47 11.16
N LYS A 12 0.99 -19.52 12.50
CA LYS A 12 0.79 -18.32 13.33
C LYS A 12 1.98 -17.35 13.24
N LEU A 13 3.21 -17.84 13.13
CA LEU A 13 4.38 -16.98 12.91
C LEU A 13 4.31 -16.32 11.52
N ILE A 14 3.98 -17.10 10.49
CA ILE A 14 3.82 -16.59 9.12
C ILE A 14 2.72 -15.51 9.07
N GLU A 15 1.59 -15.72 9.76
CA GLU A 15 0.51 -14.74 9.86
C GLU A 15 1.00 -13.42 10.48
N LYS A 16 1.79 -13.48 11.56
CA LYS A 16 2.40 -12.29 12.18
C LYS A 16 3.35 -11.56 11.22
N LEU A 17 4.17 -12.30 10.49
CA LEU A 17 5.08 -11.72 9.49
C LEU A 17 4.29 -11.02 8.38
N LYS A 18 3.25 -11.65 7.84
CA LYS A 18 2.36 -11.04 6.84
C LYS A 18 1.66 -9.80 7.35
N LYS A 19 1.20 -9.78 8.61
CA LYS A 19 0.63 -8.57 9.22
C LYS A 19 1.64 -7.42 9.26
N ARG A 20 2.91 -7.70 9.60
CA ARG A 20 3.98 -6.70 9.60
C ARG A 20 4.26 -6.17 8.19
N ASP A 21 4.29 -7.04 7.19
CA ASP A 21 4.53 -6.66 5.80
C ASP A 21 3.40 -5.76 5.28
N LEU A 22 2.14 -6.06 5.61
CA LEU A 22 1.00 -5.19 5.30
C LEU A 22 1.15 -3.77 5.87
N TYR A 23 1.56 -3.64 7.13
CA TYR A 23 1.78 -2.31 7.73
C TYR A 23 2.86 -1.53 6.99
N LYS A 24 3.95 -2.18 6.57
CA LYS A 24 5.00 -1.54 5.80
C LYS A 24 4.50 -1.06 4.44
N GLN A 25 3.75 -1.91 3.72
CA GLN A 25 3.17 -1.56 2.42
C GLN A 25 2.19 -0.39 2.54
N ILE A 26 1.30 -0.40 3.52
CA ILE A 26 0.37 0.70 3.78
C ILE A 26 1.13 2.00 4.07
N ASN A 27 2.18 1.94 4.89
CA ASN A 27 3.01 3.11 5.17
C ASN A 27 3.68 3.66 3.90
N ASN A 28 4.22 2.80 3.04
CA ASN A 28 4.82 3.20 1.77
C ASN A 28 3.79 3.87 0.84
N ILE A 29 2.59 3.30 0.73
CA ILE A 29 1.50 3.89 -0.05
C ILE A 29 1.11 5.27 0.49
N ASN A 30 1.06 5.45 1.80
CA ASN A 30 0.79 6.75 2.41
C ASN A 30 1.87 7.79 2.05
N LEU A 31 3.16 7.41 2.11
CA LEU A 31 4.26 8.28 1.70
C LEU A 31 4.15 8.66 0.21
N LEU A 32 3.79 7.71 -0.65
CA LEU A 32 3.56 7.99 -2.08
C LEU A 32 2.41 8.97 -2.27
N ASN A 33 1.29 8.80 -1.54
CA ASN A 33 0.16 9.72 -1.61
C ASN A 33 0.54 11.15 -1.16
N GLU A 34 1.35 11.27 -0.11
CA GLU A 34 1.86 12.57 0.35
C GLU A 34 2.75 13.24 -0.71
N GLU A 35 3.66 12.48 -1.33
CA GLU A 35 4.53 13.02 -2.39
C GLU A 35 3.77 13.38 -3.66
N ILE A 36 2.73 12.62 -4.03
CA ILE A 36 1.82 12.97 -5.12
C ILE A 36 1.13 14.30 -4.81
N LYS A 37 0.56 14.44 -3.61
CA LYS A 37 -0.11 15.69 -3.19
C LYS A 37 0.83 16.89 -3.23
N LYS A 38 2.06 16.76 -2.71
CA LYS A 38 3.06 17.84 -2.79
C LYS A 38 3.42 18.19 -4.24
N THR A 39 3.43 17.20 -5.13
CA THR A 39 3.70 17.40 -6.55
C THR A 39 2.54 18.12 -7.24
N ASP A 40 1.29 17.81 -6.87
CA ASP A 40 0.10 18.55 -7.32
C ASP A 40 0.14 20.01 -6.85
N ASP A 41 0.39 20.25 -5.56
CA ASP A 41 0.52 21.61 -5.01
C ASP A 41 1.62 22.42 -5.72
N LEU A 42 2.73 21.76 -6.11
CA LEU A 42 3.81 22.39 -6.87
C LEU A 42 3.36 22.74 -8.29
N LEU A 43 2.66 21.83 -8.98
CA LEU A 43 2.11 22.06 -10.32
C LEU A 43 1.13 23.24 -10.32
N ASP A 44 0.28 23.33 -9.31
CA ASP A 44 -0.67 24.45 -9.17
C ASP A 44 0.05 25.78 -9.01
N LYS A 45 1.10 25.84 -8.18
CA LYS A 45 1.94 27.05 -8.04
C LYS A 45 2.66 27.41 -9.33
N ILE A 46 3.19 26.43 -10.07
CA ILE A 46 3.84 26.66 -11.35
C ILE A 46 2.83 27.22 -12.36
N ASN A 47 1.63 26.63 -12.45
CA ASN A 47 0.55 27.10 -13.32
C ASN A 47 0.11 28.52 -12.96
N TYR A 48 -0.01 28.82 -11.67
CA TYR A 48 -0.30 30.15 -11.18
C TYR A 48 0.74 31.17 -11.67
N ILE A 49 2.03 30.90 -11.46
CA ILE A 49 3.10 31.80 -11.92
C ILE A 49 3.08 31.98 -13.45
N ILE A 50 2.87 30.90 -14.22
CA ILE A 50 2.77 31.00 -15.68
C ILE A 50 1.59 31.90 -16.08
N ASN A 51 0.42 31.71 -15.47
CA ASN A 51 -0.78 32.49 -15.78
C ASN A 51 -0.58 33.98 -15.46
N GLU A 52 -0.11 34.31 -14.25
CA GLU A 52 0.16 35.69 -13.83
C GLU A 52 1.14 36.42 -14.77
N ASN A 53 2.13 35.71 -15.29
CA ASN A 53 3.15 36.30 -16.16
C ASN A 53 2.78 36.28 -17.65
N SER A 54 1.73 35.55 -18.04
CA SER A 54 1.26 35.47 -19.43
C SER A 54 0.20 36.50 -19.78
N GLN A 55 -0.49 37.06 -18.77
CA GLN A 55 -1.51 38.08 -18.98
C GLN A 55 -0.89 39.46 -19.26
N LYS A 56 -1.55 40.24 -20.13
CA LYS A 56 -1.32 41.68 -20.25
C LYS A 56 -2.07 42.35 -19.10
N THR A 57 -1.37 42.61 -18.00
CA THR A 57 -1.95 43.32 -16.85
C THR A 57 -1.77 44.83 -17.04
N ASP A 58 -2.88 45.56 -16.97
CA ASP A 58 -2.87 46.97 -16.59
C ASP A 58 -2.31 47.07 -15.16
N GLU A 59 -1.48 48.08 -14.89
CA GLU A 59 -0.53 48.16 -13.76
C GLU A 59 -1.12 48.04 -12.33
N GLN A 60 -2.44 47.91 -12.18
CA GLN A 60 -3.13 48.05 -10.90
C GLN A 60 -3.32 46.75 -10.07
N ASP A 61 -3.27 45.57 -10.68
CA ASP A 61 -3.47 44.28 -9.98
C ASP A 61 -2.21 43.38 -10.02
N LEU A 62 -1.05 43.97 -9.78
CA LEU A 62 0.21 43.23 -9.67
C LEU A 62 0.26 42.44 -8.35
N LEU A 63 -0.34 41.25 -8.32
CA LEU A 63 -0.02 40.25 -7.30
C LEU A 63 1.48 39.93 -7.35
N GLY A 64 2.09 39.66 -6.19
CA GLY A 64 3.55 39.62 -5.96
C GLY A 64 4.38 38.61 -6.77
N ALA A 65 3.78 37.95 -7.77
CA ALA A 65 4.42 37.01 -8.69
C ALA A 65 4.56 37.55 -10.13
N ASN A 66 4.34 38.85 -10.39
CA ASN A 66 4.61 39.44 -11.71
C ASN A 66 6.08 39.86 -11.84
N PHE A 67 6.80 39.21 -12.76
CA PHE A 67 8.23 39.41 -12.96
C PHE A 67 8.54 40.35 -14.12
N LYS A 68 9.56 41.20 -13.94
CA LYS A 68 10.06 42.09 -15.01
C LYS A 68 10.44 41.36 -16.30
N ASN A 69 10.95 40.12 -16.19
CA ASN A 69 11.31 39.28 -17.34
C ASN A 69 10.31 38.12 -17.50
N LYS A 70 9.10 38.46 -17.95
CA LYS A 70 7.97 37.53 -18.10
C LYS A 70 8.32 36.31 -18.96
N SER A 71 8.92 36.53 -20.14
CA SER A 71 9.23 35.44 -21.08
C SER A 71 10.24 34.43 -20.53
N LYS A 72 11.29 34.90 -19.84
CA LYS A 72 12.26 34.01 -19.20
C LYS A 72 11.62 33.19 -18.09
N ILE A 73 10.77 33.80 -17.26
CA ILE A 73 10.07 33.09 -16.18
C ILE A 73 9.10 32.06 -16.73
N ILE A 74 8.30 32.40 -17.75
CA ILE A 74 7.38 31.44 -18.39
C ILE A 74 8.16 30.24 -18.93
N ASN A 75 9.30 30.46 -19.61
CA ASN A 75 10.13 29.36 -20.13
C ASN A 75 10.66 28.46 -19.01
N VAL A 76 11.20 29.05 -17.93
CA VAL A 76 11.70 28.28 -16.79
C VAL A 76 10.57 27.50 -16.11
N MET A 77 9.43 28.15 -15.85
CA MET A 77 8.28 27.50 -15.22
C MET A 77 7.67 26.40 -16.10
N SER A 78 7.64 26.58 -17.42
CA SER A 78 7.19 25.54 -18.36
C SER A 78 8.09 24.30 -18.31
N ASN A 79 9.41 24.49 -18.21
CA ASN A 79 10.34 23.39 -18.03
C ASN A 79 10.14 22.71 -16.66
N GLN A 80 9.98 23.48 -15.58
CA GLN A 80 9.69 22.92 -14.26
C GLN A 80 8.36 22.17 -14.22
N LYS A 81 7.34 22.64 -14.95
CA LYS A 81 6.05 21.95 -15.12
C LYS A 81 6.23 20.58 -15.75
N SER A 82 7.03 20.49 -16.82
CA SER A 82 7.35 19.22 -17.49
C SER A 82 8.03 18.24 -16.53
N ILE A 83 9.03 18.71 -15.76
CA ILE A 83 9.73 17.88 -14.76
C ILE A 83 8.78 17.40 -13.66
N ALA A 84 7.92 18.28 -13.14
CA ALA A 84 6.95 17.95 -12.11
C ALA A 84 5.89 16.96 -12.60
N ASN A 85 5.42 17.08 -13.85
CA ASN A 85 4.53 16.11 -14.49
C ASN A 85 5.20 14.74 -14.61
N ASN A 86 6.45 14.68 -15.09
CA ASN A 86 7.18 13.40 -15.19
C ASN A 86 7.37 12.74 -13.81
N LYS A 87 7.67 13.54 -12.77
CA LYS A 87 7.73 13.04 -11.38
C LYS A 87 6.37 12.48 -10.95
N LYS A 88 5.27 13.18 -11.25
CA LYS A 88 3.92 12.74 -10.91
C LYS A 88 3.57 11.40 -11.56
N ASP A 89 3.83 11.26 -12.86
CA ASP A 89 3.57 10.04 -13.61
C ASP A 89 4.34 8.85 -13.01
N TYR A 90 5.63 9.05 -12.71
CA TYR A 90 6.44 8.06 -12.02
C TYR A 90 5.86 7.67 -10.65
N LEU A 91 5.45 8.64 -9.83
CA LEU A 91 4.86 8.37 -8.51
C LEU A 91 3.55 7.59 -8.61
N LEU A 92 2.72 7.88 -9.62
CA LEU A 92 1.48 7.14 -9.88
C LEU A 92 1.75 5.69 -10.28
N GLU A 93 2.77 5.45 -11.10
CA GLU A 93 3.21 4.09 -11.45
C GLU A 93 3.70 3.32 -10.20
N GLN A 94 4.52 3.95 -9.36
CA GLN A 94 5.00 3.33 -8.11
C GLN A 94 3.84 3.01 -7.15
N LYS A 95 2.84 3.89 -7.08
CA LYS A 95 1.64 3.66 -6.29
C LYS A 95 0.86 2.46 -6.81
N TYR A 96 0.62 2.38 -8.11
CA TYR A 96 -0.07 1.25 -8.73
C TYR A 96 0.62 -0.09 -8.40
N ASN A 97 1.95 -0.14 -8.52
CA ASN A 97 2.72 -1.34 -8.19
C ASN A 97 2.61 -1.70 -6.69
N SER A 98 2.64 -0.70 -5.81
CA SER A 98 2.49 -0.89 -4.36
C SER A 98 1.09 -1.39 -3.99
N ASP A 99 0.04 -0.87 -4.63
CA ASP A 99 -1.35 -1.31 -4.43
C ASP A 99 -1.54 -2.76 -4.87
N LEU A 100 -0.91 -3.17 -5.97
CA LEU A 100 -0.91 -4.56 -6.44
C LEU A 100 -0.19 -5.49 -5.45
N GLU A 101 0.95 -5.07 -4.90
CA GLU A 101 1.70 -5.83 -3.89
C GLU A 101 0.88 -5.99 -2.59
N LEU A 102 0.19 -4.92 -2.17
CA LEU A 102 -0.72 -4.93 -1.02
C LEU A 102 -1.86 -5.94 -1.22
N ALA A 103 -2.51 -5.91 -2.38
CA ALA A 103 -3.58 -6.85 -2.71
C ALA A 103 -3.10 -8.31 -2.67
N ASN A 104 -1.94 -8.59 -3.25
CA ASN A 104 -1.32 -9.91 -3.19
C ASN A 104 -1.01 -10.36 -1.76
N THR A 105 -0.51 -9.44 -0.93
CA THR A 105 -0.18 -9.74 0.48
C THR A 105 -1.44 -10.04 1.29
N LEU A 106 -2.54 -9.34 1.04
CA LEU A 106 -3.85 -9.61 1.64
C LEU A 106 -4.36 -11.01 1.28
N LEU A 107 -4.33 -11.37 -0.02
CA LEU A 107 -4.72 -12.71 -0.48
C LEU A 107 -3.88 -13.81 0.19
N GLN A 108 -2.56 -13.61 0.30
CA GLN A 108 -1.68 -14.57 0.96
C GLN A 108 -1.98 -14.70 2.46
N LYS A 109 -2.27 -13.58 3.16
CA LYS A 109 -2.64 -13.59 4.57
C LYS A 109 -3.91 -14.42 4.80
N ASP A 110 -4.92 -14.27 3.95
CA ASP A 110 -6.18 -15.01 4.09
C ASP A 110 -5.97 -16.51 3.85
N LYS A 111 -5.15 -16.89 2.86
CA LYS A 111 -4.74 -18.30 2.66
C LYS A 111 -4.02 -18.88 3.88
N VAL A 112 -3.17 -18.10 4.56
CA VAL A 112 -2.48 -18.56 5.78
C VAL A 112 -3.49 -18.75 6.92
N LYS A 113 -4.45 -17.83 7.06
CA LYS A 113 -5.51 -17.94 8.07
C LYS A 113 -6.37 -19.18 7.87
N GLU A 114 -6.73 -19.50 6.64
CA GLU A 114 -7.46 -20.72 6.27
C GLU A 114 -6.65 -21.98 6.62
N LYS A 115 -5.35 -22.00 6.30
CA LYS A 115 -4.45 -23.11 6.68
C LYS A 115 -4.38 -23.30 8.20
N ILE A 116 -4.36 -22.23 8.99
CA ILE A 116 -4.41 -22.31 10.45
C ILE A 116 -5.72 -22.97 10.90
N GLN A 117 -6.86 -22.51 10.39
CA GLN A 117 -8.17 -23.06 10.74
C GLN A 117 -8.26 -24.55 10.41
N ASN A 118 -7.86 -24.95 9.20
CA ASN A 118 -7.85 -26.34 8.78
C ASN A 118 -6.98 -27.22 9.69
N LYS A 119 -5.78 -26.77 10.05
CA LYS A 119 -4.88 -27.52 10.96
C LYS A 119 -5.39 -27.59 12.39
N VAL A 120 -6.05 -26.53 12.88
CA VAL A 120 -6.70 -26.53 14.19
C VAL A 120 -7.84 -27.56 14.21
N SER A 121 -8.71 -27.57 13.20
CA SER A 121 -9.79 -28.55 13.07
C SER A 121 -9.25 -29.99 13.05
N GLN A 122 -8.22 -30.27 12.24
CA GLN A 122 -7.55 -31.59 12.21
C GLN A 122 -7.02 -32.01 13.59
N TYR A 123 -6.44 -31.07 14.34
CA TYR A 123 -5.96 -31.34 15.70
C TYR A 123 -7.10 -31.73 16.66
N HIS A 124 -8.24 -31.05 16.58
CA HIS A 124 -9.43 -31.34 17.39
C HIS A 124 -10.03 -32.71 17.03
N THR A 125 -10.27 -32.99 15.75
CA THR A 125 -10.79 -34.29 15.29
C THR A 125 -9.88 -35.44 15.71
N PHE A 126 -8.56 -35.29 15.59
CA PHE A 126 -7.61 -36.32 16.03
C PHE A 126 -7.65 -36.57 17.54
N LYS A 127 -7.85 -35.49 18.33
CA LYS A 127 -7.98 -35.61 19.79
C LYS A 127 -9.27 -36.34 20.16
N GLU A 128 -10.38 -36.03 19.49
CA GLU A 128 -11.69 -36.68 19.69
C GLU A 128 -11.63 -38.17 19.35
N LEU A 129 -11.07 -38.54 18.19
CA LEU A 129 -10.89 -39.95 17.79
C LEU A 129 -10.04 -40.75 18.80
N LYS A 130 -9.02 -40.14 19.40
CA LYS A 130 -8.24 -40.78 20.47
C LYS A 130 -8.99 -40.93 21.79
N SER A 131 -9.98 -40.09 22.06
CA SER A 131 -10.82 -40.17 23.26
C SER A 131 -12.02 -41.10 23.09
N GLN A 132 -12.32 -41.58 21.88
CA GLN A 132 -13.37 -42.58 21.68
C GLN A 132 -12.94 -43.91 22.31
N PRO A 133 -13.81 -44.55 23.12
CA PRO A 133 -13.52 -45.87 23.67
C PRO A 133 -13.33 -46.85 22.51
N THR A 134 -12.16 -47.49 22.46
CA THR A 134 -11.89 -48.51 21.44
C THR A 134 -12.83 -49.68 21.73
N THR A 135 -13.71 -50.04 20.80
CA THR A 135 -14.64 -51.19 20.90
C THR A 135 -13.93 -52.56 20.96
N ARG A 136 -12.62 -52.60 21.21
CA ARG A 136 -11.82 -53.82 21.34
C ARG A 136 -12.17 -54.68 22.56
N ASN A 137 -12.92 -54.16 23.53
CA ASN A 137 -13.31 -54.89 24.75
C ASN A 137 -14.82 -55.10 24.90
N LEU A 138 -15.60 -55.12 23.80
CA LEU A 138 -16.92 -55.73 23.86
C LEU A 138 -16.75 -57.26 23.86
N LYS A 139 -16.52 -57.83 25.04
CA LYS A 139 -16.76 -59.26 25.26
C LYS A 139 -18.20 -59.54 24.84
N LYS A 140 -18.36 -60.28 23.74
CA LYS A 140 -19.63 -60.91 23.41
C LYS A 140 -19.94 -61.88 24.55
N TYR A 141 -20.98 -61.57 25.31
CA TYR A 141 -21.66 -62.52 26.19
C TYR A 141 -22.85 -63.09 25.44
#